data_AF-A0A1H9B3R6-F1
#
_entry.id   AF-A0A1H9B3R6-F1
#
_cell.length_a   1.000
_cell.length_b   1.000
_cell.length_c   1.000
_cell.angle_alpha   90.00
_cell.angle_beta   90.00
_cell.angle_gamma   90.00
#
_symmetry.space_group_name_H-M   'P 1'
#
loop_
_entity.id
_entity.type
_entity.pdbx_description
1 polymer ?
#
loop_
_entity_poly.entity_id
_entity_poly.type
_entity_poly.pdbx_seq_one_letter_code
_entity_poly.pdbx_strand_id
1 'polypeptide(L)'
;MRTTLLLIALAVFPHAALSQAALERHVWQDARSFAPYSRTAEAITGAITLSGNDHFATKGSTMSITFGNGTSVGLVSEGATWRPWSLDGEQKQTAEIFRLSNDHGPLQNGNTLCGEPNPAQDLYAVFFEDLSFDEDFLLHLAMFQSSDPPFDIHSPGLCGTYTYSVDAELESAPAPGSSTGGDWRIQSDINPLDDTRTVTLLLTAEEGKSQSGDPVVLVARCQSNKTEVYAIWDDYLGDDSSDAYAEWKRVIVRVGQGEAREERWSLSTDKEATFAPEWPGAFLKELLDEERLVLQTTPYSENPITAVFGIAGLRDVLGELAQTCNWSF
;
A
#
# COMPACT_ATOMS: atom_id res chain seq x y z
N MET A 1 22.74 -53.81 -63.02
CA MET A 1 21.76 -53.12 -62.15
C MET A 1 22.43 -52.92 -60.80
N ARG A 2 22.85 -51.70 -60.49
CA ARG A 2 23.58 -51.33 -59.27
C ARG A 2 22.58 -50.73 -58.27
N THR A 3 22.47 -51.33 -57.11
CA THR A 3 21.59 -50.92 -56.00
C THR A 3 22.31 -49.87 -55.18
N THR A 4 21.81 -48.63 -55.17
CA THR A 4 22.38 -47.52 -54.40
C THR A 4 21.74 -47.49 -53.01
N LEU A 5 22.55 -47.70 -51.96
CA LEU A 5 22.19 -47.49 -50.57
C LEU A 5 22.06 -45.97 -50.31
N LEU A 6 20.92 -45.51 -49.81
CA LEU A 6 20.72 -44.14 -49.36
C LEU A 6 20.90 -44.10 -47.83
N LEU A 7 21.99 -43.52 -47.35
CA LEU A 7 22.16 -43.18 -45.92
C LEU A 7 21.31 -41.95 -45.60
N ILE A 8 20.39 -42.08 -44.65
CA ILE A 8 19.67 -40.95 -44.05
C ILE A 8 20.49 -40.48 -42.84
N ALA A 9 21.12 -39.31 -42.96
CA ALA A 9 21.75 -38.63 -41.84
C ALA A 9 20.66 -37.87 -41.05
N LEU A 10 20.36 -38.31 -39.82
CA LEU A 10 19.58 -37.52 -38.87
C LEU A 10 20.44 -36.37 -38.36
N ALA A 11 20.17 -35.16 -38.87
CA ALA A 11 20.69 -33.93 -38.30
C ALA A 11 19.93 -33.62 -37.01
N VAL A 12 20.59 -33.80 -35.86
CA VAL A 12 20.11 -33.33 -34.57
C VAL A 12 20.30 -31.82 -34.54
N PHE A 13 19.23 -31.06 -34.73
CA PHE A 13 19.25 -29.61 -34.50
C PHE A 13 19.26 -29.35 -32.99
N PRO A 14 20.26 -28.63 -32.46
CA PRO A 14 20.20 -28.17 -31.07
C PRO A 14 19.06 -27.16 -30.98
N HIS A 15 18.00 -27.52 -30.26
CA HIS A 15 17.00 -26.56 -29.85
C HIS A 15 17.68 -25.62 -28.85
N ALA A 16 18.09 -24.45 -29.34
CA ALA A 16 18.39 -23.33 -28.46
C ALA A 16 17.09 -23.02 -27.71
N ALA A 17 17.03 -23.43 -26.44
CA ALA A 17 16.01 -22.97 -25.52
C ALA A 17 16.23 -21.47 -25.34
N LEU A 18 15.49 -20.67 -26.10
CA LEU A 18 15.30 -19.26 -25.78
C LEU A 18 14.45 -19.23 -24.51
N SER A 19 15.10 -19.15 -23.35
CA SER A 19 14.43 -18.64 -22.17
C SER A 19 14.08 -17.18 -22.47
N GLN A 20 12.83 -16.91 -22.83
CA GLN A 20 12.31 -15.56 -22.66
C GLN A 20 12.31 -15.30 -21.16
N ALA A 21 13.36 -14.65 -20.64
CA ALA A 21 13.21 -13.90 -19.41
C ALA A 21 12.05 -12.94 -19.66
N ALA A 22 10.98 -13.06 -18.89
CA ALA A 22 9.94 -12.04 -18.90
C ALA A 22 10.66 -10.70 -18.69
N LEU A 23 10.44 -9.74 -19.60
CA LEU A 23 10.93 -8.38 -19.39
C LEU A 23 10.23 -7.88 -18.12
N GLU A 24 11.01 -7.71 -17.05
CA GLU A 24 10.57 -7.10 -15.81
C GLU A 24 10.11 -5.66 -16.16
N ARG A 25 8.79 -5.47 -16.21
CA ARG A 25 8.16 -4.20 -16.57
C ARG A 25 7.57 -3.61 -15.31
N HIS A 26 8.04 -2.43 -14.96
CA HIS A 26 7.62 -1.70 -13.76
C HIS A 26 6.66 -0.57 -14.13
N VAL A 27 5.78 -0.21 -13.20
CA VAL A 27 4.67 0.73 -13.42
C VAL A 27 5.15 2.13 -13.79
N TRP A 28 6.31 2.55 -13.32
CA TRP A 28 6.89 3.87 -13.65
C TRP A 28 7.37 3.98 -15.10
N GLN A 29 7.45 2.85 -15.82
CA GLN A 29 7.79 2.83 -17.25
C GLN A 29 6.60 3.18 -18.14
N ASP A 30 5.38 3.11 -17.61
CA ASP A 30 4.16 3.36 -18.38
C ASP A 30 3.77 4.84 -18.34
N ALA A 31 3.25 5.34 -19.47
CA ALA A 31 2.69 6.68 -19.56
C ALA A 31 1.34 6.73 -18.83
N ARG A 32 1.35 7.09 -17.55
CA ARG A 32 0.15 7.12 -16.70
C ARG A 32 0.27 8.13 -15.56
N SER A 33 -0.86 8.37 -14.91
CA SER A 33 -0.91 9.18 -13.70
C SER A 33 -1.04 8.31 -12.45
N PHE A 34 -0.53 8.82 -11.35
CA PHE A 34 -0.54 8.19 -10.03
C PHE A 34 -1.09 9.17 -9.00
N ALA A 35 -2.11 8.74 -8.27
CA ALA A 35 -2.70 9.53 -7.19
C ALA A 35 -1.78 9.50 -5.95
N PRO A 36 -1.67 10.61 -5.20
CA PRO A 36 -0.88 10.63 -3.98
C PRO A 36 -1.47 9.67 -2.95
N TYR A 37 -0.61 8.86 -2.35
CA TYR A 37 -0.95 7.96 -1.23
C TYR A 37 -0.44 8.54 0.10
N SER A 38 0.78 9.09 0.13
CA SER A 38 1.30 9.76 1.33
C SER A 38 0.88 11.23 1.40
N ARG A 39 0.71 11.76 2.61
CA ARG A 39 0.42 13.19 2.84
C ARG A 39 1.48 14.11 2.25
N THR A 40 2.74 13.68 2.30
CA THR A 40 3.85 14.43 1.72
C THR A 40 3.69 14.54 0.20
N ALA A 41 3.21 13.47 -0.46
CA ALA A 41 2.86 13.53 -1.88
C ALA A 41 1.68 14.48 -2.10
N GLU A 42 0.58 14.34 -1.35
CA GLU A 42 -0.59 15.21 -1.49
C GLU A 42 -0.25 16.70 -1.33
N ALA A 43 0.54 17.05 -0.30
CA ALA A 43 0.84 18.43 0.06
C ALA A 43 1.90 19.11 -0.82
N ILE A 44 2.81 18.33 -1.44
CA ILE A 44 3.97 18.86 -2.19
C ILE A 44 3.82 18.59 -3.69
N THR A 45 3.69 17.33 -4.08
CA THR A 45 3.72 16.92 -5.49
C THR A 45 2.33 16.88 -6.12
N GLY A 46 1.29 16.64 -5.33
CA GLY A 46 -0.04 16.26 -5.82
C GLY A 46 0.01 14.96 -6.61
N ALA A 47 -0.99 14.72 -7.45
CA ALA A 47 -0.92 13.63 -8.43
C ALA A 47 0.27 13.86 -9.39
N ILE A 48 0.96 12.78 -9.74
CA ILE A 48 2.04 12.83 -10.72
C ILE A 48 1.63 12.14 -12.01
N THR A 49 2.07 12.67 -13.15
CA THR A 49 1.92 12.03 -14.45
C THR A 49 3.29 11.76 -15.04
N LEU A 50 3.60 10.49 -15.31
CA LEU A 50 4.81 10.09 -15.99
C LEU A 50 4.52 9.96 -17.49
N SER A 51 5.45 10.41 -18.33
CA SER A 51 5.35 10.22 -19.79
C SER A 51 5.64 8.79 -20.24
N GLY A 52 6.05 7.91 -19.32
CA GLY A 52 6.60 6.60 -19.61
C GLY A 52 8.03 6.64 -20.16
N ASN A 53 8.68 5.48 -20.14
CA ASN A 53 10.01 5.24 -20.68
C ASN A 53 10.07 3.87 -21.36
N ASP A 54 9.84 3.84 -22.68
CA ASP A 54 9.85 2.60 -23.46
C ASP A 54 11.25 1.94 -23.58
N HIS A 55 12.31 2.60 -23.10
CA HIS A 55 13.70 2.14 -23.20
C HIS A 55 14.27 1.68 -21.85
N PHE A 56 13.43 1.18 -20.95
CA PHE A 56 13.86 0.67 -19.65
C PHE A 56 15.00 -0.37 -19.75
N ALA A 57 16.03 -0.34 -18.90
CA ALA A 57 16.52 0.74 -18.03
C ALA A 57 17.81 1.31 -18.62
N THR A 58 17.73 1.78 -19.86
CA THR A 58 18.91 2.22 -20.61
C THR A 58 19.40 3.55 -20.06
N LYS A 59 20.64 3.58 -19.55
CA LYS A 59 21.27 4.83 -19.12
C LYS A 59 21.23 5.88 -20.23
N GLY A 60 20.76 7.08 -19.90
CA GLY A 60 20.55 8.20 -20.83
C GLY A 60 19.18 8.21 -21.51
N SER A 61 18.34 7.18 -21.32
CA SER A 61 16.92 7.26 -21.68
C SER A 61 16.22 8.36 -20.88
N THR A 62 15.15 8.90 -21.43
CA THR A 62 14.49 10.09 -20.88
C THR A 62 13.00 9.89 -20.75
N MET A 63 12.44 10.43 -19.67
CA MET A 63 11.00 10.62 -19.50
C MET A 63 10.74 11.98 -18.85
N SER A 64 9.48 12.35 -18.66
CA SER A 64 9.11 13.54 -17.88
C SER A 64 8.14 13.17 -16.78
N ILE A 65 8.27 13.85 -15.64
CA ILE A 65 7.27 13.87 -14.58
C ILE A 65 6.53 15.21 -14.61
N THR A 66 5.21 15.16 -14.54
CA THR A 66 4.35 16.34 -14.37
C THR A 66 3.68 16.27 -13.01
N PHE A 67 3.78 17.32 -12.21
CA PHE A 67 3.21 17.42 -10.88
C PHE A 67 1.78 17.98 -10.91
N GLY A 68 1.07 17.86 -9.80
CA GLY A 68 -0.35 18.22 -9.70
C GLY A 68 -0.64 19.71 -9.92
N ASN A 69 0.37 20.58 -9.83
CA ASN A 69 0.25 22.00 -10.17
C ASN A 69 0.51 22.30 -11.66
N GLY A 70 0.81 21.27 -12.48
CA GLY A 70 1.12 21.36 -13.90
C GLY A 70 2.60 21.58 -14.23
N THR A 71 3.48 21.75 -13.24
CA THR A 71 4.93 21.83 -13.47
C THR A 71 5.42 20.51 -14.04
N SER A 72 6.19 20.58 -15.14
CA SER A 72 6.76 19.40 -15.80
C SER A 72 8.29 19.48 -15.84
N VAL A 73 8.95 18.38 -15.52
CA VAL A 73 10.42 18.28 -15.42
C VAL A 73 10.90 17.04 -16.17
N GLY A 74 11.99 17.21 -16.91
CA GLY A 74 12.66 16.09 -17.59
C GLY A 74 13.46 15.23 -16.61
N LEU A 75 13.44 13.92 -16.82
CA LEU A 75 14.17 12.90 -16.08
C LEU A 75 15.10 12.15 -17.03
N VAL A 76 16.38 12.04 -16.69
CA VAL A 76 17.39 11.29 -17.44
C VAL A 76 17.82 10.09 -16.62
N SER A 77 17.60 8.87 -17.14
CA SER A 77 17.93 7.63 -16.45
C SER A 77 19.44 7.47 -16.25
N GLU A 78 19.88 7.20 -15.02
CA GLU A 78 21.22 6.75 -14.67
C GLU A 78 21.34 5.21 -14.71
N GLY A 79 20.21 4.52 -14.92
CA GLY A 79 20.07 3.07 -14.98
C GLY A 79 19.31 2.48 -13.79
N ALA A 80 18.89 1.21 -13.94
CA ALA A 80 18.28 0.45 -12.86
C ALA A 80 19.32 -0.31 -12.03
N THR A 81 19.02 -0.52 -10.76
CA THR A 81 19.89 -1.21 -9.80
C THR A 81 19.09 -2.17 -8.93
N TRP A 82 19.73 -3.28 -8.54
CA TRP A 82 19.21 -4.23 -7.57
C TRP A 82 19.92 -4.05 -6.22
N ARG A 83 19.30 -3.29 -5.31
CA ARG A 83 19.89 -2.81 -4.04
C ARG A 83 18.80 -2.63 -2.97
N PRO A 84 19.17 -2.42 -1.70
CA PRO A 84 18.21 -2.11 -0.65
C PRO A 84 17.54 -0.77 -0.92
N TRP A 85 16.35 -0.82 -1.50
CA TRP A 85 15.59 0.37 -1.89
C TRP A 85 14.27 0.50 -1.13
N SER A 86 13.83 -0.56 -0.43
CA SER A 86 12.69 -0.47 0.48
C SER A 86 12.93 0.64 1.50
N LEU A 87 11.88 1.31 1.96
CA LEU A 87 12.04 2.44 2.88
C LEU A 87 12.66 2.04 4.23
N ASP A 88 12.50 0.78 4.64
CA ASP A 88 13.16 0.20 5.81
C ASP A 88 14.64 -0.18 5.55
N GLY A 89 15.06 -0.26 4.29
CA GLY A 89 16.41 -0.64 3.87
C GLY A 89 16.76 -2.13 4.04
N GLU A 90 15.80 -2.98 4.39
CA GLU A 90 16.04 -4.39 4.67
C GLU A 90 15.93 -5.24 3.38
N GLN A 91 15.05 -4.86 2.46
CA GLN A 91 14.74 -5.63 1.26
C GLN A 91 15.40 -5.07 0.01
N LYS A 92 15.97 -5.98 -0.80
CA LYS A 92 16.53 -5.63 -2.11
C LYS A 92 15.45 -5.72 -3.17
N GLN A 93 15.43 -4.71 -4.03
CA GLN A 93 14.53 -4.66 -5.16
C GLN A 93 15.12 -3.87 -6.33
N THR A 94 14.44 -3.94 -7.46
CA THR A 94 14.75 -3.12 -8.63
C THR A 94 14.29 -1.70 -8.38
N ALA A 95 15.19 -0.73 -8.54
CA ALA A 95 14.84 0.68 -8.61
C ALA A 95 15.56 1.34 -9.78
N GLU A 96 14.95 2.37 -10.35
CA GLU A 96 15.57 3.18 -11.39
C GLU A 96 15.87 4.59 -10.90
N ILE A 97 17.11 5.01 -11.11
CA ILE A 97 17.61 6.30 -10.69
C ILE A 97 17.52 7.26 -11.89
N PHE A 98 16.94 8.41 -11.69
CA PHE A 98 16.82 9.48 -12.68
C PHE A 98 17.44 10.76 -12.16
N ARG A 99 18.21 11.45 -12.99
CA ARG A 99 18.64 12.83 -12.74
C ARG A 99 17.59 13.79 -13.29
N LEU A 100 17.22 14.80 -12.52
CA LEU A 100 16.36 15.88 -13.02
C LEU A 100 17.14 16.76 -14.01
N SER A 101 16.51 17.07 -15.14
CA SER A 101 17.11 17.86 -16.23
C SER A 101 17.17 19.36 -15.91
N ASN A 102 16.30 19.82 -15.01
CA ASN A 102 16.16 21.21 -14.62
C ASN A 102 15.52 21.31 -13.23
N ASP A 103 15.64 22.49 -12.62
CA ASP A 103 14.88 22.82 -11.42
C ASP A 103 13.38 22.80 -11.70
N HIS A 104 12.61 22.31 -10.73
CA HIS A 104 11.17 22.22 -10.75
C HIS A 104 10.50 23.54 -10.32
N GLY A 105 11.22 24.42 -9.61
CA GLY A 105 10.62 25.58 -8.98
C GLY A 105 9.56 25.19 -7.94
N PRO A 106 8.67 26.11 -7.53
CA PRO A 106 7.67 25.81 -6.52
C PRO A 106 6.59 24.84 -7.04
N LEU A 107 6.24 23.88 -6.20
CA LEU A 107 5.15 22.92 -6.38
C LEU A 107 3.91 23.36 -5.58
N GLN A 108 3.07 22.40 -5.16
CA GLN A 108 1.86 22.70 -4.40
C GLN A 108 2.19 23.50 -3.15
N ASN A 109 1.37 24.51 -2.87
CA ASN A 109 1.53 25.40 -1.70
C ASN A 109 2.90 26.10 -1.59
N GLY A 110 3.65 26.21 -2.68
CA GLY A 110 4.99 26.80 -2.68
C GLY A 110 6.09 25.87 -2.16
N ASN A 111 5.79 24.58 -1.99
CA ASN A 111 6.75 23.57 -1.54
C ASN A 111 7.75 23.20 -2.65
N THR A 112 8.83 22.52 -2.28
CA THR A 112 9.85 21.98 -3.21
C THR A 112 10.08 20.50 -2.92
N LEU A 113 10.68 19.77 -3.87
CA LEU A 113 10.99 18.34 -3.72
C LEU A 113 12.06 18.08 -2.64
N CYS A 114 13.02 19.00 -2.51
CA CYS A 114 14.13 18.89 -1.58
C CYS A 114 14.47 20.26 -1.01
N GLY A 115 13.60 20.75 -0.10
CA GLY A 115 13.84 21.95 0.71
C GLY A 115 14.49 23.11 -0.07
N GLU A 116 15.55 23.70 0.51
CA GLU A 116 16.30 24.74 -0.18
C GLU A 116 17.15 24.16 -1.33
N PRO A 117 17.09 24.74 -2.54
CA PRO A 117 17.87 24.28 -3.67
C PRO A 117 19.37 24.53 -3.45
N ASN A 118 20.19 23.50 -3.67
CA ASN A 118 21.64 23.59 -3.68
C ASN A 118 22.18 23.51 -5.11
N PRO A 119 22.64 24.62 -5.72
CA PRO A 119 23.10 24.64 -7.11
C PRO A 119 24.40 23.86 -7.33
N ALA A 120 25.09 23.41 -6.28
CA ALA A 120 26.28 22.57 -6.38
C ALA A 120 25.97 21.06 -6.42
N GLN A 121 24.70 20.68 -6.30
CA GLN A 121 24.24 19.30 -6.25
C GLN A 121 23.13 19.06 -7.27
N ASP A 122 23.10 17.85 -7.81
CA ASP A 122 22.03 17.39 -8.67
C ASP A 122 20.85 16.90 -7.82
N LEU A 123 19.64 16.92 -8.41
CA LEU A 123 18.49 16.23 -7.86
C LEU A 123 18.31 14.89 -8.56
N TYR A 124 18.23 13.83 -7.78
CA TYR A 124 17.94 12.48 -8.26
C TYR A 124 16.58 12.02 -7.76
N ALA A 125 15.75 11.53 -8.68
CA ALA A 125 14.51 10.83 -8.42
C ALA A 125 14.76 9.33 -8.55
N VAL A 126 14.42 8.56 -7.52
CA VAL A 126 14.51 7.10 -7.54
C VAL A 126 13.11 6.52 -7.46
N PHE A 127 12.71 5.79 -8.50
CA PHE A 127 11.44 5.06 -8.52
C PHE A 127 11.67 3.60 -8.17
N PHE A 128 10.84 3.08 -7.27
CA PHE A 128 10.74 1.67 -6.94
C PHE A 128 9.31 1.36 -6.51
N GLU A 129 8.95 0.10 -6.59
CA GLU A 129 7.64 -0.39 -6.14
C GLU A 129 7.80 -1.00 -4.75
N ASP A 130 6.74 -0.94 -3.96
CA ASP A 130 6.64 -1.69 -2.72
C ASP A 130 5.21 -2.17 -2.55
N LEU A 131 5.02 -3.20 -1.73
CA LEU A 131 3.70 -3.59 -1.28
C LEU A 131 3.42 -2.83 0.01
N SER A 132 2.30 -2.10 0.05
CA SER A 132 1.82 -1.55 1.32
C SER A 132 1.49 -2.68 2.30
N PHE A 133 1.27 -2.33 3.57
CA PHE A 133 0.73 -3.28 4.55
C PHE A 133 -0.61 -3.89 4.10
N ASP A 134 -1.41 -3.15 3.33
CA ASP A 134 -2.69 -3.58 2.75
C ASP A 134 -2.51 -4.32 1.41
N GLU A 135 -1.27 -4.56 1.01
CA GLU A 135 -0.83 -5.14 -0.28
C GLU A 135 -1.35 -4.46 -1.53
N ASP A 136 -1.76 -3.20 -1.37
CA ASP A 136 -1.78 -2.26 -2.48
C ASP A 136 -0.38 -2.10 -3.04
N PHE A 137 -0.28 -2.23 -4.36
CA PHE A 137 0.95 -1.97 -5.07
C PHE A 137 1.19 -0.47 -5.07
N LEU A 138 2.30 -0.03 -4.47
CA LEU A 138 2.63 1.37 -4.31
C LEU A 138 3.83 1.73 -5.18
N LEU A 139 3.76 2.92 -5.79
CA LEU A 139 4.90 3.55 -6.42
C LEU A 139 5.55 4.50 -5.41
N HIS A 140 6.81 4.26 -5.10
CA HIS A 140 7.62 5.16 -4.30
C HIS A 140 8.51 6.03 -5.19
N LEU A 141 8.66 7.29 -4.77
CA LEU A 141 9.61 8.25 -5.29
C LEU A 141 10.48 8.75 -4.14
N ALA A 142 11.75 8.35 -4.12
CA ALA A 142 12.74 8.90 -3.21
C ALA A 142 13.56 9.97 -3.94
N MET A 143 13.63 11.17 -3.34
CA MET A 143 14.36 12.31 -3.86
C MET A 143 15.66 12.49 -3.09
N PHE A 144 16.77 12.60 -3.83
CA PHE A 144 18.11 12.87 -3.29
C PHE A 144 18.65 14.17 -3.85
N GLN A 145 19.31 14.97 -3.02
CA GLN A 145 20.12 16.11 -3.42
C GLN A 145 21.58 15.80 -3.10
N SER A 146 22.37 15.47 -4.14
CA SER A 146 23.73 14.95 -3.98
C SER A 146 24.62 15.27 -5.20
N SER A 147 25.93 15.13 -5.05
CA SER A 147 26.88 15.30 -6.16
C SER A 147 26.93 14.10 -7.12
N ASP A 148 26.59 12.92 -6.60
CA ASP A 148 26.68 11.64 -7.29
C ASP A 148 25.34 10.91 -7.18
N PRO A 149 24.99 10.04 -8.16
CA PRO A 149 23.78 9.24 -8.09
C PRO A 149 23.74 8.37 -6.82
N PRO A 150 22.59 8.26 -6.15
CA PRO A 150 22.45 7.42 -4.95
C PRO A 150 22.71 5.94 -5.28
N PHE A 151 23.27 5.20 -4.32
CA PHE A 151 23.60 3.79 -4.46
C PHE A 151 22.49 2.86 -3.90
N ASP A 152 21.80 3.31 -2.87
CA ASP A 152 20.71 2.64 -2.13
C ASP A 152 19.89 3.67 -1.34
N ILE A 153 18.85 3.23 -0.63
CA ILE A 153 17.96 4.12 0.14
C ILE A 153 18.67 4.90 1.26
N HIS A 154 19.80 4.38 1.77
CA HIS A 154 20.57 5.01 2.84
C HIS A 154 21.67 5.95 2.32
N SER A 155 21.75 6.14 1.02
CA SER A 155 22.73 7.04 0.41
C SER A 155 22.54 8.47 0.94
N PRO A 156 23.64 9.22 1.15
CA PRO A 156 23.55 10.57 1.67
C PRO A 156 22.79 11.47 0.71
N GLY A 157 22.05 12.44 1.27
CA GLY A 157 21.30 13.42 0.48
C GLY A 157 19.85 13.05 0.24
N LEU A 158 19.33 11.93 0.76
CA LEU A 158 17.88 11.67 0.79
C LEU A 158 17.16 12.84 1.47
N CYS A 159 16.27 13.51 0.74
CA CYS A 159 15.62 14.75 1.16
C CYS A 159 14.10 14.73 1.05
N GLY A 160 13.51 13.73 0.39
CA GLY A 160 12.07 13.56 0.34
C GLY A 160 11.67 12.15 -0.08
N THR A 161 10.58 11.64 0.48
CA THR A 161 9.94 10.40 0.04
C THR A 161 8.47 10.66 -0.22
N TYR A 162 7.99 10.18 -1.36
CA TYR A 162 6.63 10.37 -1.82
C TYR A 162 6.07 9.03 -2.27
N THR A 163 4.84 8.75 -1.87
CA THR A 163 4.20 7.46 -2.14
C THR A 163 2.94 7.71 -2.93
N TYR A 164 2.70 6.89 -3.96
CA TYR A 164 1.57 7.00 -4.85
C TYR A 164 0.88 5.65 -5.02
N SER A 165 -0.43 5.66 -5.18
CA SER A 165 -1.21 4.46 -5.47
C SER A 165 -1.09 4.08 -6.95
N VAL A 166 -0.86 2.79 -7.22
CA VAL A 166 -0.82 2.24 -8.58
C VAL A 166 -2.22 1.87 -9.07
N ASP A 167 -3.13 1.48 -8.19
CA ASP A 167 -4.48 1.01 -8.55
C ASP A 167 -5.55 2.10 -8.46
N ALA A 168 -5.19 3.30 -7.99
CA ALA A 168 -6.04 4.48 -8.11
C ALA A 168 -6.14 4.88 -9.59
N GLU A 169 -7.12 4.31 -10.29
CA GLU A 169 -7.73 4.99 -11.42
C GLU A 169 -8.14 6.38 -10.92
N LEU A 170 -7.74 7.44 -11.62
CA LEU A 170 -8.08 8.82 -11.26
C LEU A 170 -9.60 9.00 -11.39
N GLU A 171 -10.35 8.52 -10.40
CA GLU A 171 -11.76 8.79 -10.29
C GLU A 171 -11.91 10.29 -10.03
N SER A 172 -12.51 10.96 -11.01
CA SER A 172 -13.01 12.32 -10.88
C SER A 172 -13.77 12.44 -9.56
N ALA A 173 -13.44 13.46 -8.77
CA ALA A 173 -14.05 13.75 -7.47
C ALA A 173 -15.55 13.39 -7.44
N PRO A 174 -16.03 12.64 -6.43
CA PRO A 174 -17.42 12.24 -6.39
C PRO A 174 -18.30 13.48 -6.26
N ALA A 175 -19.36 13.52 -7.06
CA ALA A 175 -20.45 14.46 -6.85
C ALA A 175 -20.97 14.27 -5.41
N PRO A 176 -21.29 15.35 -4.68
CA PRO A 176 -21.80 15.22 -3.31
C PRO A 176 -23.17 14.54 -3.37
N GLY A 177 -23.25 13.27 -2.97
CA GLY A 177 -24.53 12.59 -2.79
C GLY A 177 -24.65 11.11 -3.15
N SER A 178 -23.57 10.31 -3.14
CA SER A 178 -23.71 8.85 -3.30
C SER A 178 -22.75 8.06 -2.40
N SER A 179 -23.00 8.07 -1.09
CA SER A 179 -22.53 7.02 -0.19
C SER A 179 -23.61 5.92 -0.15
N THR A 180 -23.44 4.86 -0.92
CA THR A 180 -24.28 3.65 -0.79
C THR A 180 -23.44 2.44 -1.17
N GLY A 181 -22.60 2.00 -0.24
CA GLY A 181 -21.71 0.84 -0.32
C GLY A 181 -20.44 1.13 0.48
N GLY A 182 -20.12 0.35 1.50
CA GLY A 182 -18.87 0.47 2.23
C GLY A 182 -17.71 0.01 1.36
N ASP A 183 -16.58 0.71 1.44
CA ASP A 183 -15.35 0.45 0.67
C ASP A 183 -14.60 -0.78 1.20
N TRP A 184 -15.29 -1.92 1.31
CA TRP A 184 -14.71 -3.18 1.74
C TRP A 184 -13.70 -3.69 0.72
N ARG A 185 -12.46 -3.85 1.15
CA ARG A 185 -11.37 -4.43 0.34
C ARG A 185 -11.15 -5.88 0.76
N ILE A 186 -11.01 -6.79 -0.20
CA ILE A 186 -10.73 -8.20 0.05
C ILE A 186 -9.30 -8.48 -0.38
N GLN A 187 -8.52 -9.05 0.53
CA GLN A 187 -7.17 -9.55 0.26
C GLN A 187 -7.14 -11.06 0.52
N SER A 188 -6.39 -11.79 -0.29
CA SER A 188 -6.15 -13.22 -0.09
C SER A 188 -4.67 -13.54 -0.24
N ASP A 189 -4.12 -14.26 0.73
CA ASP A 189 -2.73 -14.71 0.72
C ASP A 189 -2.63 -16.23 0.98
N ILE A 190 -1.54 -16.85 0.52
CA ILE A 190 -1.23 -18.26 0.80
C ILE A 190 -0.01 -18.29 1.70
N ASN A 191 -0.19 -18.79 2.92
CA ASN A 191 0.90 -18.93 3.88
C ASN A 191 1.96 -19.91 3.33
N PRO A 192 3.21 -19.46 3.11
CA PRO A 192 4.25 -20.31 2.52
C PRO A 192 4.75 -21.43 3.43
N LEU A 193 4.34 -21.45 4.71
CA LEU A 193 4.76 -22.47 5.68
C LEU A 193 3.87 -23.72 5.65
N ASP A 194 2.59 -23.55 5.36
CA ASP A 194 1.58 -24.62 5.49
C ASP A 194 0.52 -24.62 4.37
N ASP A 195 0.69 -23.79 3.34
CA ASP A 195 -0.21 -23.60 2.21
C ASP A 195 -1.64 -23.19 2.62
N THR A 196 -1.84 -22.72 3.86
CA THR A 196 -3.16 -22.29 4.32
C THR A 196 -3.54 -20.94 3.70
N ARG A 197 -4.76 -20.86 3.17
CA ARG A 197 -5.31 -19.62 2.64
C ARG A 197 -5.73 -18.69 3.77
N THR A 198 -5.26 -17.45 3.70
CA THR A 198 -5.69 -16.34 4.54
C THR A 198 -6.60 -15.44 3.70
N VAL A 199 -7.73 -15.01 4.27
CA VAL A 199 -8.62 -14.03 3.65
C VAL A 199 -8.83 -12.89 4.63
N THR A 200 -8.59 -11.67 4.18
CA THR A 200 -8.68 -10.45 4.98
C THR A 200 -9.65 -9.48 4.31
N LEU A 201 -10.61 -8.98 5.08
CA LEU A 201 -11.50 -7.89 4.70
C LEU A 201 -11.04 -6.65 5.44
N LEU A 202 -10.83 -5.56 4.73
CA LEU A 202 -10.41 -4.28 5.29
C LEU A 202 -11.48 -3.22 5.01
N LEU A 203 -11.73 -2.37 5.99
CA LEU A 203 -12.63 -1.23 5.85
C LEU A 203 -12.04 -0.03 6.60
N THR A 204 -11.69 1.02 5.84
CA THR A 204 -11.21 2.28 6.39
C THR A 204 -12.38 3.09 6.97
N ALA A 205 -12.17 3.72 8.13
CA ALA A 205 -13.18 4.57 8.74
C ALA A 205 -13.40 5.88 7.93
N GLU A 206 -14.66 6.29 7.80
CA GLU A 206 -15.07 7.59 7.24
C GLU A 206 -14.68 8.75 8.18
N GLU A 207 -14.70 8.49 9.49
CA GLU A 207 -14.28 9.42 10.54
C GLU A 207 -13.43 8.68 11.58
N GLY A 208 -12.59 9.42 12.30
CA GLY A 208 -11.69 8.86 13.31
C GLY A 208 -10.29 8.63 12.77
N LYS A 209 -9.32 9.26 13.43
CA LYS A 209 -7.92 9.25 13.03
C LYS A 209 -7.04 9.15 14.26
N SER A 210 -5.87 8.54 14.12
CA SER A 210 -4.80 8.52 15.11
C SER A 210 -4.22 9.91 15.35
N GLN A 211 -3.25 10.04 16.26
CA GLN A 211 -2.51 11.28 16.49
C GLN A 211 -1.66 11.67 15.26
N SER A 212 -1.02 10.71 14.60
CA SER A 212 -0.36 10.92 13.29
C SER A 212 -1.37 11.26 12.20
N GLY A 213 -2.64 10.92 12.44
CA GLY A 213 -3.81 11.24 11.65
C GLY A 213 -4.17 10.16 10.63
N ASP A 214 -3.59 8.98 10.77
CA ASP A 214 -3.92 7.81 9.97
C ASP A 214 -5.35 7.35 10.33
N PRO A 215 -6.17 6.98 9.33
CA PRO A 215 -7.54 6.59 9.58
C PRO A 215 -7.60 5.23 10.31
N VAL A 216 -8.57 5.08 11.22
CA VAL A 216 -8.77 3.78 11.89
C VAL A 216 -9.27 2.76 10.87
N VAL A 217 -8.70 1.55 10.88
CA VAL A 217 -9.07 0.47 9.95
C VAL A 217 -9.72 -0.68 10.70
N LEU A 218 -10.90 -1.09 10.25
CA LEU A 218 -11.55 -2.32 10.70
C LEU A 218 -11.08 -3.47 9.82
N VAL A 219 -10.62 -4.54 10.46
CA VAL A 219 -10.14 -5.74 9.78
C VAL A 219 -10.94 -6.95 10.24
N ALA A 220 -11.44 -7.74 9.31
CA ALA A 220 -11.96 -9.08 9.56
C ALA A 220 -11.09 -10.08 8.80
N ARG A 221 -10.51 -11.06 9.50
CA ARG A 221 -9.56 -11.99 8.91
C ARG A 221 -9.91 -13.44 9.23
N CYS A 222 -9.80 -14.31 8.24
CA CYS A 222 -9.65 -15.74 8.44
C CYS A 222 -8.18 -16.12 8.21
N GLN A 223 -7.49 -16.53 9.26
CA GLN A 223 -6.10 -17.00 9.20
C GLN A 223 -5.99 -18.33 9.94
N SER A 224 -5.37 -19.34 9.32
CA SER A 224 -5.19 -20.67 9.93
C SER A 224 -6.49 -21.24 10.55
N ASN A 225 -7.61 -21.09 9.83
CA ASN A 225 -8.95 -21.52 10.24
C ASN A 225 -9.49 -20.83 11.52
N LYS A 226 -8.96 -19.65 11.87
CA LYS A 226 -9.44 -18.81 12.96
C LYS A 226 -9.96 -17.50 12.38
N THR A 227 -11.22 -17.16 12.70
CA THR A 227 -11.80 -15.86 12.38
C THR A 227 -11.49 -14.86 13.48
N GLU A 228 -10.99 -13.70 13.10
CA GLU A 228 -10.66 -12.58 13.97
C GLU A 228 -11.30 -11.31 13.40
N VAL A 229 -11.72 -10.41 14.28
CA VAL A 229 -12.10 -9.04 13.93
C VAL A 229 -11.35 -8.11 14.86
N TYR A 230 -10.72 -7.09 14.31
CA TYR A 230 -9.97 -6.12 15.08
C TYR A 230 -10.01 -4.75 14.43
N ALA A 231 -9.76 -3.72 15.23
CA ALA A 231 -9.59 -2.35 14.77
C ALA A 231 -8.13 -1.93 14.99
N ILE A 232 -7.50 -1.43 13.93
CA ILE A 232 -6.17 -0.81 13.94
C ILE A 232 -6.38 0.68 14.18
N TRP A 233 -5.80 1.21 15.25
CA TRP A 233 -5.97 2.60 15.67
C TRP A 233 -4.76 3.48 15.35
N ASP A 234 -3.62 2.88 15.01
CA ASP A 234 -2.32 3.53 14.73
C ASP A 234 -1.81 4.48 15.83
N ASP A 235 -2.36 4.33 17.05
CA ASP A 235 -1.90 5.01 18.26
C ASP A 235 -1.64 3.97 19.35
N TYR A 236 -0.60 4.18 20.15
CA TYR A 236 -0.31 3.34 21.30
C TYR A 236 -1.44 3.44 22.34
N LEU A 237 -2.20 2.35 22.52
CA LEU A 237 -3.43 2.37 23.32
C LEU A 237 -3.19 2.27 24.83
N GLY A 238 -2.06 1.66 25.22
CA GLY A 238 -1.85 1.22 26.60
C GLY A 238 -2.84 0.13 27.03
N ASP A 239 -2.83 -0.22 28.32
CA ASP A 239 -3.65 -1.30 28.88
C ASP A 239 -4.58 -0.78 29.98
N ASP A 240 -5.85 -1.19 29.91
CA ASP A 240 -6.90 -0.83 30.87
C ASP A 240 -7.15 -1.91 31.94
N SER A 241 -6.50 -3.07 31.81
CA SER A 241 -6.75 -4.27 32.60
C SER A 241 -6.21 -4.23 34.01
N SER A 242 -5.08 -3.53 34.22
CA SER A 242 -4.27 -3.61 35.44
C SER A 242 -3.80 -5.03 35.82
N ASP A 243 -3.83 -5.97 34.87
CA ASP A 243 -3.46 -7.38 35.01
C ASP A 243 -2.26 -7.70 34.10
N ALA A 244 -1.20 -8.26 34.67
CA ALA A 244 0.01 -8.63 33.94
C ALA A 244 -0.18 -9.80 32.96
N TYR A 245 -1.29 -10.53 33.05
CA TYR A 245 -1.53 -11.76 32.27
C TYR A 245 -2.66 -11.63 31.25
N ALA A 246 -3.39 -10.52 31.22
CA ALA A 246 -4.54 -10.32 30.34
C ALA A 246 -4.68 -8.85 29.97
N GLU A 247 -4.01 -8.43 28.90
CA GLU A 247 -4.05 -7.05 28.41
C GLU A 247 -5.30 -6.81 27.55
N TRP A 248 -6.05 -5.75 27.88
CA TRP A 248 -7.26 -5.38 27.15
C TRP A 248 -7.54 -3.87 27.23
N LYS A 249 -8.38 -3.40 26.31
CA LYS A 249 -8.80 -2.00 26.21
C LYS A 249 -10.33 -1.88 26.26
N ARG A 250 -10.85 -0.81 26.87
CA ARG A 250 -12.28 -0.46 26.74
C ARG A 250 -12.56 0.06 25.34
N VAL A 251 -13.49 -0.59 24.65
CA VAL A 251 -14.00 -0.14 23.35
C VAL A 251 -15.50 0.05 23.46
N ILE A 252 -15.99 1.25 23.16
CA ILE A 252 -17.41 1.50 23.01
C ILE A 252 -17.80 1.10 21.58
N VAL A 253 -18.78 0.22 21.47
CA VAL A 253 -19.29 -0.33 20.23
C VAL A 253 -20.73 0.13 20.04
N ARG A 254 -21.05 0.65 18.86
CA ARG A 254 -22.43 0.93 18.46
C ARG A 254 -22.65 0.50 17.02
N VAL A 255 -23.56 -0.46 16.85
CA VAL A 255 -23.96 -0.98 15.54
C VAL A 255 -25.28 -0.33 15.13
N GLY A 256 -25.32 0.21 13.91
CA GLY A 256 -26.51 0.82 13.33
C GLY A 256 -27.11 1.92 14.18
N GLN A 257 -28.42 1.80 14.42
CA GLN A 257 -29.17 2.67 15.33
C GLN A 257 -29.30 2.11 16.75
N GLY A 258 -28.63 1.00 17.06
CA GLY A 258 -28.65 0.35 18.37
C GLY A 258 -28.07 1.21 19.50
N GLU A 259 -28.20 0.72 20.73
CA GLU A 259 -27.58 1.32 21.91
C GLU A 259 -26.06 1.10 21.89
N ALA A 260 -25.31 2.13 22.29
CA ALA A 260 -23.87 2.00 22.48
C ALA A 260 -23.60 1.16 23.73
N ARG A 261 -22.65 0.23 23.62
CA ARG A 261 -22.23 -0.65 24.72
C ARG A 261 -20.72 -0.61 24.87
N GLU A 262 -20.25 -0.74 26.10
CA GLU A 262 -18.82 -0.86 26.39
C GLU A 262 -18.43 -2.34 26.40
N GLU A 263 -17.35 -2.68 25.69
CA GLU A 263 -16.78 -4.01 25.62
C GLU A 263 -15.30 -3.98 25.99
N ARG A 264 -14.76 -5.16 26.35
CA ARG A 264 -13.33 -5.35 26.64
C ARG A 264 -12.70 -6.10 25.48
N TRP A 265 -11.88 -5.41 24.70
CA TRP A 265 -11.22 -5.97 23.53
C TRP A 265 -9.76 -6.27 23.88
N SER A 266 -9.23 -7.42 23.49
CA SER A 266 -7.81 -7.73 23.74
C SER A 266 -6.89 -6.89 22.86
N LEU A 267 -5.65 -6.68 23.29
CA LEU A 267 -4.69 -5.85 22.55
C LEU A 267 -3.81 -6.67 21.59
N SER A 268 -3.35 -6.04 20.51
CA SER A 268 -2.22 -6.53 19.72
C SER A 268 -0.91 -6.50 20.52
N THR A 269 0.11 -7.18 20.02
CA THR A 269 1.44 -7.21 20.65
C THR A 269 2.12 -5.84 20.72
N ASP A 270 1.94 -5.00 19.69
CA ASP A 270 2.39 -3.60 19.65
C ASP A 270 1.45 -2.62 20.39
N LYS A 271 0.26 -3.08 20.76
CA LYS A 271 -0.82 -2.32 21.43
C LYS A 271 -1.40 -1.17 20.61
N GLU A 272 -1.35 -1.28 19.28
CA GLU A 272 -1.95 -0.32 18.35
C GLU A 272 -3.28 -0.83 17.76
N ALA A 273 -3.67 -2.06 18.05
CA ALA A 273 -4.94 -2.66 17.64
C ALA A 273 -5.69 -3.30 18.80
N THR A 274 -7.02 -3.35 18.66
CA THR A 274 -7.94 -4.02 19.60
C THR A 274 -8.71 -5.12 18.88
N PHE A 275 -8.82 -6.30 19.48
CA PHE A 275 -9.52 -7.46 18.93
C PHE A 275 -10.87 -7.66 19.61
N ALA A 276 -11.92 -7.81 18.79
CA ALA A 276 -13.28 -8.09 19.23
C ALA A 276 -13.30 -9.37 20.09
N PRO A 277 -14.05 -9.37 21.21
CA PRO A 277 -13.86 -10.36 22.25
C PRO A 277 -14.48 -11.72 21.92
N GLU A 278 -15.80 -11.82 21.91
CA GLU A 278 -16.54 -13.08 21.71
C GLU A 278 -16.21 -13.70 20.34
N TRP A 279 -16.87 -14.81 19.98
CA TRP A 279 -16.64 -15.40 18.67
C TRP A 279 -16.84 -14.34 17.57
N PRO A 280 -15.78 -13.93 16.83
CA PRO A 280 -15.86 -12.74 15.99
C PRO A 280 -16.84 -12.86 14.82
N GLY A 281 -17.19 -14.09 14.43
CA GLY A 281 -18.26 -14.34 13.47
C GLY A 281 -19.65 -13.92 13.95
N ALA A 282 -19.92 -13.88 15.27
CA ALA A 282 -21.17 -13.34 15.81
C ALA A 282 -21.20 -11.82 15.66
N PHE A 283 -20.07 -11.16 15.92
CA PHE A 283 -19.93 -9.73 15.71
C PHE A 283 -20.13 -9.37 14.22
N LEU A 284 -19.48 -10.09 13.30
CA LEU A 284 -19.69 -9.88 11.86
C LEU A 284 -21.14 -10.09 11.43
N LYS A 285 -21.85 -11.06 12.04
CA LYS A 285 -23.28 -11.28 11.79
C LYS A 285 -24.15 -10.15 12.31
N GLU A 286 -23.78 -9.52 13.42
CA GLU A 286 -24.48 -8.35 13.95
C GLU A 286 -24.35 -7.14 13.00
N LEU A 287 -23.20 -7.03 12.32
CA LEU A 287 -22.97 -5.97 11.32
C LEU A 287 -23.75 -6.21 10.02
N LEU A 288 -24.22 -7.44 9.76
CA LEU A 288 -25.01 -7.72 8.56
C LEU A 288 -26.34 -6.98 8.62
N ASP A 289 -26.70 -6.36 7.49
CA ASP A 289 -27.93 -5.59 7.29
C ASP A 289 -28.00 -4.25 8.04
N GLU A 290 -26.90 -3.81 8.64
CA GLU A 290 -26.74 -2.47 9.20
C GLU A 290 -25.89 -1.59 8.28
N GLU A 291 -26.05 -0.28 8.39
CA GLU A 291 -25.36 0.68 7.51
C GLU A 291 -24.10 1.28 8.15
N ARG A 292 -24.03 1.28 9.48
CA ARG A 292 -23.00 2.02 10.23
C ARG A 292 -22.46 1.22 11.41
N LEU A 293 -21.16 1.25 11.62
CA LEU A 293 -20.50 0.85 12.86
C LEU A 293 -19.78 2.07 13.45
N VAL A 294 -19.88 2.25 14.76
CA VAL A 294 -19.07 3.23 15.49
C VAL A 294 -18.28 2.50 16.56
N LEU A 295 -16.97 2.74 16.57
CA LEU A 295 -16.06 2.27 17.61
C LEU A 295 -15.44 3.49 18.29
N GLN A 296 -15.27 3.45 19.60
CA GLN A 296 -14.50 4.48 20.32
C GLN A 296 -13.59 3.84 21.34
N THR A 297 -12.35 4.31 21.39
CA THR A 297 -11.38 3.97 22.44
C THR A 297 -10.62 5.22 22.87
N THR A 298 -9.89 5.15 23.98
CA THR A 298 -9.03 6.24 24.45
C THR A 298 -7.58 5.78 24.48
N PRO A 299 -6.72 6.22 23.53
CA PRO A 299 -5.32 5.87 23.54
C PRO A 299 -4.57 6.39 24.78
N TYR A 300 -3.34 5.91 25.00
CA TYR A 300 -2.61 6.20 26.22
C TYR A 300 -2.25 7.69 26.31
N SER A 301 -2.77 8.37 27.33
CA SER A 301 -2.54 9.81 27.57
C SER A 301 -3.04 10.74 26.45
N GLU A 302 -3.98 10.25 25.63
CA GLU A 302 -4.58 10.99 24.52
C GLU A 302 -6.08 11.23 24.71
N ASN A 303 -6.69 11.97 23.78
CA ASN A 303 -8.13 12.13 23.72
C ASN A 303 -8.80 10.89 23.08
N PRO A 304 -10.08 10.60 23.39
CA PRO A 304 -10.80 9.50 22.76
C PRO A 304 -10.86 9.63 21.23
N ILE A 305 -10.56 8.55 20.52
CA ILE A 305 -10.77 8.42 19.08
C ILE A 305 -12.13 7.79 18.87
N THR A 306 -12.99 8.44 18.08
CA THR A 306 -14.27 7.88 17.62
C THR A 306 -14.15 7.56 16.14
N ALA A 307 -14.12 6.28 15.81
CA ALA A 307 -14.10 5.78 14.45
C ALA A 307 -15.52 5.48 13.96
N VAL A 308 -15.85 5.94 12.76
CA VAL A 308 -17.14 5.71 12.10
C VAL A 308 -16.91 4.97 10.79
N PHE A 309 -17.59 3.85 10.60
CA PHE A 309 -17.47 3.01 9.43
C PHE A 309 -18.83 2.91 8.73
N GLY A 310 -18.84 3.11 7.41
CA GLY A 310 -19.94 2.71 6.53
C GLY A 310 -19.80 1.23 6.20
N ILE A 311 -20.65 0.38 6.78
CA ILE A 311 -20.50 -1.09 6.72
C ILE A 311 -21.40 -1.76 5.66
N ALA A 312 -22.12 -0.96 4.87
CA ALA A 312 -22.90 -1.45 3.73
C ALA A 312 -22.02 -2.32 2.81
N GLY A 313 -22.60 -3.34 2.16
CA GLY A 313 -21.85 -4.24 1.27
C GLY A 313 -21.07 -5.36 1.97
N LEU A 314 -21.01 -5.40 3.32
CA LEU A 314 -20.37 -6.50 4.06
C LEU A 314 -20.92 -7.88 3.62
N ARG A 315 -22.22 -7.97 3.39
CA ARG A 315 -22.89 -9.22 2.96
C ARG A 315 -22.30 -9.79 1.67
N ASP A 316 -21.87 -8.94 0.75
CA ASP A 316 -21.36 -9.34 -0.57
C ASP A 316 -19.93 -9.89 -0.48
N VAL A 317 -19.14 -9.40 0.49
CA VAL A 317 -17.72 -9.75 0.64
C VAL A 317 -17.45 -10.80 1.72
N LEU A 318 -18.33 -10.93 2.71
CA LEU A 318 -18.14 -11.83 3.86
C LEU A 318 -18.13 -13.32 3.47
N GLY A 319 -18.73 -13.66 2.32
CA GLY A 319 -18.85 -15.04 1.85
C GLY A 319 -17.52 -15.77 1.74
N GLU A 320 -16.49 -15.13 1.20
CA GLU A 320 -15.17 -15.74 0.99
C GLU A 320 -14.46 -16.02 2.32
N LEU A 321 -14.52 -15.07 3.24
CA LEU A 321 -13.94 -15.21 4.58
C LEU A 321 -14.63 -16.34 5.36
N ALA A 322 -15.97 -16.35 5.36
CA ALA A 322 -16.76 -17.33 6.10
C ALA A 322 -16.53 -18.75 5.58
N GLN A 323 -16.46 -18.93 4.25
CA GLN A 323 -16.11 -20.21 3.62
C GLN A 323 -14.71 -20.69 4.02
N THR A 324 -13.73 -19.80 4.00
CA THR A 324 -12.33 -20.14 4.34
C THR A 324 -12.20 -20.62 5.79
N CYS A 325 -13.00 -20.04 6.71
CA CYS A 325 -13.03 -20.41 8.12
C CYS A 325 -14.17 -21.38 8.50
N ASN A 326 -14.82 -22.02 7.51
CA ASN A 326 -15.80 -23.07 7.70
C ASN A 326 -17.05 -22.68 8.52
N TRP A 327 -17.57 -21.46 8.35
CA TRP A 327 -18.83 -21.02 8.96
C TRP A 327 -19.75 -20.32 7.96
N SER A 328 -21.00 -20.09 8.36
CA SER A 328 -22.03 -19.46 7.53
C SER A 328 -22.85 -18.42 8.30
N PHE A 329 -23.49 -17.54 7.54
CA PHE A 329 -24.34 -16.43 7.99
C PHE A 329 -25.58 -16.30 7.09
#